data_AF-A0A9R1BY67-F1
#
_entry.id   AF-A0A9R1BY67-F1
#
_cell.length_a   1.000
_cell.length_b   1.000
_cell.length_c   1.000
_cell.angle_alpha   90.00
_cell.angle_beta   90.00
_cell.angle_gamma   90.00
#
_symmetry.space_group_name_H-M   'P 1'
#
loop_
_entity.id
_entity.type
_entity.pdbx_description
1 polymer ?
#
loop_
_entity_poly.entity_id
_entity_poly.type
_entity_poly.pdbx_seq_one_letter_code
_entity_poly.pdbx_strand_id
1 'polypeptide(L)'
;MFLQETSNKDLSLLAKSAFELLKWRTLPRPFLETAIMAILSSVNDPNWRTRSALLSYLRTFTYRHTFILSGSEKSQIWQTIEKLLVDNQVEVREHAAGVLASLMKGIDKDLSKDFRDRSHAQAQSILDTRRRTPKSGHSVATIHGAVLALTASVLSVPYDMPSWLPGHVTLLAHFIREPSPVKSTVTKAVAEFKRTHADTWSIQKDAFTEDELEVLRDTSSSSSYFA
;
A
#
# COMPACT_ATOMS: atom_id res chain seq x y z
N MET A 1 18.06 -4.81 -1.42
CA MET A 1 18.94 -5.99 -1.43
C MET A 1 18.77 -6.78 -0.14
N PHE A 2 17.89 -7.79 -0.07
CA PHE A 2 18.28 -8.92 0.78
C PHE A 2 19.54 -9.41 0.10
N LEU A 3 20.63 -9.52 0.84
CA LEU A 3 21.73 -10.32 0.36
C LEU A 3 21.09 -11.66 0.02
N GLN A 4 21.31 -12.12 -1.21
CA GLN A 4 21.16 -13.54 -1.53
C GLN A 4 21.58 -14.32 -0.29
N GLU A 5 20.82 -15.34 0.07
CA GLU A 5 21.33 -16.32 1.02
C GLU A 5 22.62 -16.88 0.41
N THR A 6 23.73 -16.24 0.75
CA THR A 6 25.05 -16.69 0.43
C THR A 6 25.21 -17.95 1.24
N SER A 7 25.91 -18.94 0.68
CA SER A 7 26.33 -20.14 1.43
C SER A 7 26.99 -19.78 2.77
N ASN A 8 27.57 -18.58 2.86
CA ASN A 8 28.06 -17.97 4.08
C ASN A 8 26.95 -17.26 4.88
N LYS A 9 26.52 -17.86 6.00
CA LYS A 9 25.50 -17.31 6.90
C LYS A 9 25.94 -16.05 7.63
N ASP A 10 27.22 -15.96 8.01
CA ASP A 10 27.76 -14.81 8.76
C ASP A 10 27.77 -13.54 7.91
N LEU A 11 28.11 -13.67 6.63
CA LEU A 11 28.04 -12.57 5.68
C LEU A 11 26.60 -12.05 5.52
N SER A 12 25.62 -12.95 5.43
CA SER A 12 24.20 -12.57 5.35
C SER A 12 23.75 -11.83 6.62
N LEU A 13 24.17 -12.29 7.81
CA LEU A 13 23.87 -11.66 9.09
C LEU A 13 24.50 -10.26 9.20
N LEU A 14 25.80 -10.15 8.93
CA LEU A 14 26.52 -8.88 8.98
C LEU A 14 25.89 -7.85 8.07
N ALA A 15 25.51 -8.26 6.87
CA ALA A 15 24.99 -7.34 5.90
C ALA A 15 23.52 -6.96 6.18
N LYS A 16 22.70 -7.86 6.75
CA LYS A 16 21.40 -7.47 7.35
C LYS A 16 21.58 -6.41 8.44
N SER A 17 22.53 -6.60 9.35
CA SER A 17 22.84 -5.62 10.40
C SER A 17 23.33 -4.29 9.81
N ALA A 18 24.16 -4.32 8.78
CA ALA A 18 24.61 -3.12 8.08
C ALA A 18 23.44 -2.36 7.43
N PHE A 19 22.51 -3.07 6.76
CA PHE A 19 21.31 -2.46 6.18
C PHE A 19 20.41 -1.84 7.25
N GLU A 20 20.26 -2.51 8.38
CA GLU A 20 19.51 -1.99 9.53
C GLU A 20 20.13 -0.71 10.08
N LEU A 21 21.46 -0.55 10.07
CA LEU A 21 22.11 0.70 10.49
C LEU A 21 22.04 1.79 9.41
N LEU A 22 22.27 1.41 8.14
CA LEU A 22 22.32 2.35 7.02
C LEU A 22 20.99 3.07 6.77
N LYS A 23 19.85 2.41 7.00
CA LYS A 23 18.53 3.06 6.82
C LYS A 23 18.29 4.22 7.79
N TRP A 24 18.97 4.25 8.93
CA TRP A 24 18.86 5.32 9.94
C TRP A 24 19.88 6.44 9.78
N ARG A 25 21.02 6.15 9.14
CA ARG A 25 22.09 7.12 8.99
C ARG A 25 21.74 8.12 7.90
N THR A 26 21.79 9.41 8.23
CA THR A 26 21.69 10.47 7.23
C THR A 26 22.87 10.40 6.26
N LEU A 27 22.58 10.18 4.99
CA LEU A 27 23.61 10.07 3.94
C LEU A 27 23.91 11.45 3.32
N PRO A 28 25.18 11.86 3.20
CA PRO A 28 25.58 13.01 2.39
C PRO A 28 25.28 12.79 0.90
N ARG A 29 25.13 13.86 0.13
CA ARG A 29 24.62 13.85 -1.27
C ARG A 29 25.19 12.79 -2.21
N PRO A 30 26.52 12.60 -2.38
CA PRO A 30 26.98 11.59 -3.34
C PRO A 30 26.59 10.16 -2.92
N PHE A 31 26.53 9.89 -1.61
CA PHE A 31 26.09 8.59 -1.09
C PHE A 31 24.58 8.44 -1.14
N LEU A 32 23.83 9.52 -0.94
CA LEU A 32 22.37 9.54 -1.05
C LEU A 32 21.93 9.24 -2.49
N GLU A 33 22.53 9.90 -3.48
CA GLU A 33 22.26 9.66 -4.90
C GLU A 33 22.58 8.21 -5.29
N THR A 34 23.72 7.69 -4.82
CA THR A 34 24.08 6.29 -5.02
C THR A 34 23.07 5.33 -4.40
N ALA A 35 22.60 5.63 -3.17
CA ALA A 35 21.57 4.84 -2.51
C ALA A 35 20.25 4.86 -3.28
N ILE A 36 19.82 6.02 -3.78
CA ILE A 36 18.61 6.15 -4.60
C ILE A 36 18.75 5.35 -5.89
N MET A 37 19.87 5.44 -6.61
CA MET A 37 20.08 4.62 -7.80
C MET A 37 20.01 3.12 -7.50
N ALA A 38 20.61 2.67 -6.39
CA ALA A 38 20.55 1.27 -5.96
C ALA A 38 19.14 0.82 -5.56
N ILE A 39 18.35 1.71 -4.95
CA ILE A 39 16.93 1.49 -4.65
C ILE A 39 16.14 1.30 -5.94
N LEU A 40 16.30 2.21 -6.89
CA LEU A 40 15.56 2.22 -8.16
C LEU A 40 15.89 1.00 -9.03
N SER A 41 17.11 0.48 -8.97
CA SER A 41 17.50 -0.75 -9.68
C SER A 41 16.98 -2.01 -8.98
N SER A 42 16.97 -2.04 -7.65
CA SER A 42 16.58 -3.22 -6.84
C SER A 42 15.12 -3.65 -7.03
N VAL A 43 14.25 -2.76 -7.53
CA VAL A 43 12.83 -3.08 -7.79
C VAL A 43 12.66 -4.16 -8.85
N ASN A 44 13.63 -4.30 -9.76
CA ASN A 44 13.59 -5.28 -10.86
C ASN A 44 14.36 -6.57 -10.52
N ASP A 45 14.79 -6.76 -9.27
CA ASP A 45 15.52 -7.96 -8.86
C ASP A 45 14.62 -9.20 -9.05
N PRO A 46 15.11 -10.28 -9.69
CA PRO A 46 14.31 -11.48 -9.93
C PRO A 46 13.86 -12.16 -8.64
N ASN A 47 14.61 -12.00 -7.54
CA ASN A 47 14.26 -12.55 -6.24
C ASN A 47 13.25 -11.65 -5.53
N TRP A 48 12.01 -12.14 -5.38
CA TRP A 48 10.94 -11.42 -4.69
C TRP A 48 11.30 -11.04 -3.26
N ARG A 49 12.15 -11.84 -2.59
CA ARG A 49 12.63 -11.51 -1.26
C ARG A 49 13.39 -10.20 -1.33
N THR A 50 14.33 -10.03 -2.26
CA THR A 50 15.08 -8.78 -2.44
C THR A 50 14.17 -7.57 -2.59
N ARG A 51 13.10 -7.69 -3.39
CA ARG A 51 12.08 -6.64 -3.54
C ARG A 51 11.33 -6.37 -2.24
N SER A 52 11.02 -7.40 -1.45
CA SER A 52 10.44 -7.25 -0.12
C SER A 52 11.40 -6.58 0.90
N ALA A 53 12.70 -6.90 0.91
CA ALA A 53 13.68 -6.17 1.73
C ALA A 53 13.76 -4.70 1.36
N LEU A 54 13.71 -4.42 0.05
CA LEU A 54 13.73 -3.05 -0.45
C LEU A 54 12.58 -2.24 0.15
N LEU A 55 11.38 -2.81 0.21
CA LEU A 55 10.22 -2.19 0.85
C LEU A 55 10.44 -1.90 2.34
N SER A 56 10.97 -2.86 3.11
CA SER A 56 11.33 -2.65 4.53
C SER A 56 12.33 -1.49 4.70
N TYR A 57 13.34 -1.44 3.84
CA TYR A 57 14.36 -0.39 3.84
C TYR A 57 13.73 0.97 3.51
N LEU A 58 12.97 1.04 2.41
CA LEU A 58 12.32 2.25 1.91
C LEU A 58 11.40 2.89 2.94
N ARG A 59 10.66 2.09 3.70
CA ARG A 59 9.79 2.59 4.77
C ARG A 59 10.57 3.48 5.74
N THR A 60 11.68 2.99 6.29
CA THR A 60 12.45 3.77 7.29
C THR A 60 13.25 4.88 6.61
N PHE A 61 13.88 4.56 5.48
CA PHE A 61 14.76 5.47 4.75
C PHE A 61 14.04 6.74 4.30
N THR A 62 12.85 6.60 3.69
CA THR A 62 12.09 7.75 3.16
C THR A 62 11.66 8.69 4.28
N TYR A 63 11.23 8.15 5.42
CA TYR A 63 10.90 8.95 6.60
C TYR A 63 12.10 9.73 7.13
N ARG A 64 13.27 9.08 7.22
CA ARG A 64 14.49 9.71 7.76
C ARG A 64 15.12 10.73 6.83
N HIS A 65 14.91 10.58 5.53
CA HIS A 65 15.47 11.48 4.52
C HIS A 65 14.42 12.45 3.94
N THR A 66 13.21 12.54 4.49
CA THR A 66 12.11 13.36 3.93
C THR A 66 12.49 14.85 3.74
N PHE A 67 13.32 15.41 4.61
CA PHE A 67 13.74 16.82 4.52
C PHE A 67 14.96 17.04 3.60
N ILE A 68 15.61 15.96 3.16
CA ILE A 68 16.83 16.00 2.33
C ILE A 68 16.50 15.58 0.90
N LEU A 69 15.59 14.63 0.73
CA LEU A 69 15.09 14.22 -0.59
C LEU A 69 14.37 15.40 -1.25
N SER A 70 14.76 15.68 -2.49
CA SER A 70 14.06 16.61 -3.37
C SER A 70 12.68 16.05 -3.75
N GLY A 71 11.80 16.92 -4.25
CA GLY A 71 10.47 16.50 -4.71
C GLY A 71 10.54 15.39 -5.76
N SER A 72 11.46 15.50 -6.74
CA SER A 72 11.62 14.47 -7.78
C SER A 72 12.11 13.13 -7.21
N GLU A 73 13.04 13.15 -6.25
CA GLU A 73 13.52 11.92 -5.59
C GLU A 73 12.39 11.24 -4.80
N LYS A 74 11.57 12.02 -4.08
CA LYS A 74 10.38 11.50 -3.40
C LYS A 74 9.39 10.86 -4.39
N SER A 75 9.08 11.56 -5.49
CA SER A 75 8.20 11.03 -6.53
C SER A 75 8.71 9.73 -7.14
N GLN A 76 10.02 9.65 -7.45
CA GLN A 76 10.63 8.42 -7.99
C GLN A 76 10.54 7.25 -7.02
N ILE A 77 10.78 7.48 -5.73
CA ILE A 77 10.63 6.45 -4.69
C ILE A 77 9.18 5.97 -4.61
N TRP A 78 8.23 6.91 -4.58
CA TRP A 78 6.79 6.58 -4.54
C TRP A 78 6.37 5.74 -5.75
N GLN A 79 6.67 6.21 -6.97
CA GLN A 79 6.37 5.47 -8.20
C GLN A 79 7.03 4.07 -8.22
N THR A 80 8.19 3.91 -7.59
CA THR A 80 8.86 2.60 -7.48
C THR A 80 8.09 1.65 -6.57
N ILE A 81 7.59 2.14 -5.43
CA ILE A 81 6.76 1.33 -4.52
C ILE A 81 5.40 1.02 -5.16
N GLU A 82 4.80 1.98 -5.86
CA GLU A 82 3.53 1.79 -6.57
C GLU A 82 3.61 0.69 -7.65
N LYS A 83 4.72 0.61 -8.40
CA LYS A 83 4.95 -0.48 -9.37
C LYS A 83 4.90 -1.86 -8.73
N LEU A 84 5.29 -1.98 -7.46
CA LEU A 84 5.26 -3.25 -6.72
C LEU A 84 3.86 -3.68 -6.28
N LEU A 85 2.83 -2.83 -6.42
CA LEU A 85 1.43 -3.20 -6.12
C LEU A 85 0.88 -4.24 -7.10
N VAL A 86 1.47 -4.37 -8.29
CA VAL A 86 1.10 -5.36 -9.32
C VAL A 86 2.17 -6.44 -9.50
N ASP A 87 3.06 -6.59 -8.51
CA ASP A 87 4.11 -7.60 -8.50
C ASP A 87 3.55 -9.02 -8.63
N ASN A 88 4.33 -9.93 -9.23
CA ASN A 88 3.91 -11.32 -9.40
C ASN A 88 3.74 -12.07 -8.07
N GLN A 89 4.48 -11.69 -7.03
CA GLN A 89 4.39 -12.25 -5.69
C GLN A 89 3.36 -11.47 -4.83
N VAL A 90 2.40 -12.17 -4.22
CA VAL A 90 1.33 -11.53 -3.40
C VAL A 90 1.92 -10.77 -2.22
N GLU A 91 2.91 -11.37 -1.55
CA GLU A 91 3.56 -10.85 -0.35
C GLU A 91 4.30 -9.54 -0.63
N VAL A 92 4.86 -9.38 -1.84
CA VAL A 92 5.49 -8.11 -2.25
C VAL A 92 4.42 -7.04 -2.45
N ARG A 93 3.28 -7.38 -3.07
CA ARG A 93 2.16 -6.46 -3.26
C ARG A 93 1.59 -5.97 -1.92
N GLU A 94 1.31 -6.88 -1.00
CA GLU A 94 0.79 -6.56 0.34
C GLU A 94 1.78 -5.70 1.14
N HIS A 95 3.07 -6.03 1.08
CA HIS A 95 4.10 -5.23 1.75
C HIS A 95 4.20 -3.82 1.14
N ALA A 96 4.12 -3.68 -0.19
CA ALA A 96 4.15 -2.38 -0.86
C ALA A 96 2.99 -1.48 -0.40
N ALA A 97 1.79 -2.05 -0.28
CA ALA A 97 0.62 -1.34 0.23
C ALA A 97 0.81 -0.84 1.67
N GLY A 98 1.38 -1.67 2.55
CA GLY A 98 1.68 -1.28 3.93
C GLY A 98 2.74 -0.17 4.03
N VAL A 99 3.73 -0.18 3.13
CA VAL A 99 4.71 0.91 3.02
C VAL A 99 4.02 2.19 2.56
N LEU A 100 3.22 2.17 1.49
CA LEU A 100 2.49 3.35 1.00
C LEU A 100 1.56 3.95 2.06
N ALA A 101 0.77 3.11 2.74
CA ALA A 101 -0.08 3.53 3.85
C ALA A 101 0.70 4.25 4.94
N SER A 102 1.94 3.80 5.19
CA SER A 102 2.85 4.48 6.10
C SER A 102 3.32 5.80 5.51
N LEU A 103 3.82 5.87 4.28
CA LEU A 103 4.34 7.11 3.68
C LEU A 103 3.30 8.23 3.61
N MET A 104 2.03 7.87 3.37
CA MET A 104 0.90 8.78 3.32
C MET A 104 0.65 9.56 4.62
N LYS A 105 1.12 9.06 5.78
CA LYS A 105 0.86 9.69 7.08
C LYS A 105 1.66 10.97 7.34
N GLY A 106 2.74 11.23 6.62
CA GLY A 106 3.58 12.37 7.01
C GLY A 106 4.76 12.76 6.13
N ILE A 107 4.90 12.21 4.93
CA ILE A 107 6.08 12.51 4.10
C ILE A 107 5.85 13.70 3.19
N ASP A 108 4.74 13.68 2.44
CA ASP A 108 4.44 14.68 1.43
C ASP A 108 2.93 14.70 1.15
N LYS A 109 2.28 15.83 1.46
CA LYS A 109 0.81 15.96 1.37
C LYS A 109 0.33 15.93 -0.09
N ASP A 110 1.12 16.48 -1.01
CA ASP A 110 0.76 16.56 -2.42
C ASP A 110 0.86 15.19 -3.08
N LEU A 111 1.96 14.45 -2.81
CA LEU A 111 2.07 13.06 -3.27
C LEU A 111 0.99 12.16 -2.67
N SER A 112 0.66 12.36 -1.38
CA SER A 112 -0.39 11.58 -0.72
C SER A 112 -1.76 11.86 -1.32
N LYS A 113 -2.05 13.11 -1.69
CA LYS A 113 -3.30 13.49 -2.35
C LYS A 113 -3.36 12.92 -3.77
N ASP A 114 -2.30 13.09 -4.57
CA ASP A 114 -2.23 12.55 -5.93
C ASP A 114 -2.42 11.04 -5.96
N PHE A 115 -1.72 10.30 -5.09
CA PHE A 115 -1.85 8.85 -5.00
C PHE A 115 -3.27 8.42 -4.61
N ARG A 116 -3.90 9.09 -3.64
CA ARG A 116 -5.30 8.82 -3.27
C ARG A 116 -6.23 8.96 -4.44
N ASP A 117 -6.18 10.12 -5.10
CA ASP A 117 -7.08 10.45 -6.21
C ASP A 117 -6.89 9.44 -7.37
N ARG A 118 -5.64 9.07 -7.70
CA ARG A 118 -5.34 8.04 -8.70
C ARG A 118 -5.79 6.64 -8.29
N SER A 119 -5.59 6.26 -7.03
CA SER A 119 -5.99 4.93 -6.51
C SER A 119 -7.50 4.73 -6.60
N HIS A 120 -8.27 5.77 -6.26
CA HIS A 120 -9.72 5.78 -6.39
C HIS A 120 -10.16 5.69 -7.85
N ALA A 121 -9.62 6.54 -8.72
CA ALA A 121 -9.96 6.54 -10.14
C ALA A 121 -9.65 5.19 -10.81
N GLN A 122 -8.51 4.58 -10.50
CA GLN A 122 -8.12 3.29 -11.05
C GLN A 122 -9.08 2.17 -10.61
N ALA A 123 -9.41 2.10 -9.33
CA ALA A 123 -10.33 1.09 -8.82
C ALA A 123 -11.75 1.28 -9.38
N GLN A 124 -12.24 2.52 -9.46
CA GLN A 124 -13.53 2.82 -10.06
C GLN A 124 -13.59 2.39 -11.54
N SER A 125 -12.54 2.69 -12.30
CA SER A 125 -12.44 2.28 -13.70
C SER A 125 -12.50 0.75 -13.88
N ILE A 126 -11.93 -0.02 -12.96
CA ILE A 126 -11.99 -1.50 -13.01
C ILE A 126 -13.42 -1.97 -12.79
N LEU A 127 -14.15 -1.43 -11.81
CA LEU A 127 -15.55 -1.78 -11.57
C LEU A 127 -16.45 -1.40 -12.74
N ASP A 128 -16.28 -0.20 -13.30
CA ASP A 128 -17.08 0.27 -14.44
C ASP A 128 -16.84 -0.61 -15.67
N THR A 129 -15.58 -1.00 -15.90
CA THR A 129 -15.23 -1.92 -16.99
C THR A 129 -15.85 -3.30 -16.77
N ARG A 130 -15.84 -3.84 -15.55
CA ARG A 130 -16.51 -5.12 -15.24
C ARG A 130 -18.03 -5.06 -15.40
N ARG A 131 -18.67 -3.95 -15.00
CA ARG A 131 -20.12 -3.75 -15.19
C ARG A 131 -20.51 -3.76 -16.66
N ARG A 132 -19.70 -3.14 -17.52
CA ARG A 132 -19.91 -3.11 -18.98
C ARG A 132 -19.51 -4.41 -19.68
N THR A 133 -18.43 -5.02 -19.22
CA THR A 133 -17.82 -6.22 -19.81
C THR A 133 -17.45 -7.22 -18.70
N PRO A 134 -18.34 -8.14 -18.33
CA PRO A 134 -18.11 -9.07 -17.21
C PRO A 134 -16.89 -10.00 -17.39
N LYS A 135 -16.44 -10.20 -18.64
CA LYS A 135 -15.22 -10.95 -18.99
C LYS A 135 -13.98 -10.05 -19.11
N SER A 136 -13.98 -8.84 -18.54
CA SER A 136 -12.87 -7.89 -18.65
C SER A 136 -11.53 -8.57 -18.30
N GLY A 137 -10.56 -8.51 -19.21
CA GLY A 137 -9.29 -9.24 -19.13
C GLY A 137 -8.26 -8.68 -18.14
N HIS A 138 -8.69 -7.97 -17.08
CA HIS A 138 -7.75 -7.54 -16.05
C HIS A 138 -7.18 -8.74 -15.30
N SER A 139 -5.86 -8.81 -15.19
CA SER A 139 -5.20 -9.84 -14.40
C SER A 139 -5.55 -9.70 -12.93
N VAL A 140 -5.50 -10.82 -12.19
CA VAL A 140 -5.67 -10.82 -10.73
C VAL A 140 -4.66 -9.87 -10.05
N ALA A 141 -3.44 -9.75 -10.60
CA ALA A 141 -2.43 -8.82 -10.11
C ALA A 141 -2.86 -7.36 -10.25
N THR A 142 -3.46 -6.99 -11.39
CA THR A 142 -3.95 -5.62 -11.65
C THR A 142 -5.07 -5.24 -10.70
N ILE A 143 -6.06 -6.13 -10.53
CA ILE A 143 -7.21 -5.89 -9.65
C ILE A 143 -6.75 -5.79 -8.20
N HIS A 144 -5.92 -6.74 -7.76
CA HIS A 144 -5.39 -6.72 -6.41
C HIS A 144 -4.55 -5.48 -6.14
N GLY A 145 -3.73 -5.04 -7.10
CA GLY A 145 -2.93 -3.82 -6.96
C GLY A 145 -3.77 -2.56 -6.77
N ALA A 146 -4.87 -2.42 -7.52
CA ALA A 146 -5.81 -1.30 -7.33
C ALA A 146 -6.51 -1.35 -5.96
N VAL A 147 -6.92 -2.54 -5.52
CA VAL A 147 -7.52 -2.76 -4.20
C VAL A 147 -6.53 -2.49 -3.07
N LEU A 148 -5.27 -2.87 -3.24
CA LEU A 148 -4.19 -2.58 -2.30
C LEU A 148 -3.85 -1.09 -2.25
N ALA A 149 -3.92 -0.37 -3.38
CA ALA A 149 -3.76 1.08 -3.40
C ALA A 149 -4.88 1.79 -2.61
N LEU A 150 -6.14 1.37 -2.82
CA LEU A 150 -7.27 1.85 -2.00
C LEU A 150 -7.10 1.51 -0.52
N THR A 151 -6.69 0.28 -0.23
CA THR A 151 -6.42 -0.18 1.15
C THR A 151 -5.35 0.69 1.80
N ALA A 152 -4.27 1.00 1.09
CA ALA A 152 -3.22 1.87 1.59
C ALA A 152 -3.77 3.27 1.93
N SER A 153 -4.62 3.82 1.06
CA SER A 153 -5.29 5.09 1.28
C SER A 153 -6.19 5.08 2.51
N VAL A 154 -7.07 4.08 2.64
CA VAL A 154 -7.99 3.94 3.79
C VAL A 154 -7.21 3.77 5.10
N LEU A 155 -6.22 2.89 5.14
CA LEU A 155 -5.46 2.58 6.35
C LEU A 155 -4.39 3.64 6.71
N SER A 156 -4.18 4.63 5.84
CA SER A 156 -3.31 5.77 6.14
C SER A 156 -3.92 6.70 7.19
N VAL A 157 -5.24 6.69 7.38
CA VAL A 157 -5.95 7.60 8.30
C VAL A 157 -6.82 6.78 9.27
N PRO A 158 -6.24 6.14 10.30
CA PRO A 158 -6.98 5.24 11.18
C PRO A 158 -7.94 5.91 12.17
N TYR A 159 -7.77 7.20 12.49
CA TYR A 159 -8.52 7.84 13.58
C TYR A 159 -9.30 9.09 13.17
N ASP A 160 -9.18 9.53 11.92
CA ASP A 160 -9.86 10.71 11.40
C ASP A 160 -10.79 10.33 10.24
N MET A 161 -11.82 11.14 10.00
CA MET A 161 -12.79 10.94 8.93
C MET A 161 -12.73 12.09 7.90
N PRO A 162 -11.68 12.18 7.07
CA PRO A 162 -11.64 13.18 6.03
C PRO A 162 -12.70 12.89 4.96
N SER A 163 -13.21 13.93 4.29
CA SER A 163 -14.36 13.84 3.38
C SER A 163 -14.21 12.84 2.22
N TRP A 164 -12.99 12.46 1.85
CA TRP A 164 -12.73 11.47 0.81
C TRP A 164 -12.80 10.02 1.33
N LEU A 165 -12.63 9.79 2.63
CA LEU A 165 -12.49 8.45 3.21
C LEU A 165 -13.76 7.58 3.06
N PRO A 166 -14.98 8.11 3.27
CA PRO A 166 -16.21 7.35 3.03
C PRO A 166 -16.28 6.73 1.63
N GLY A 167 -16.09 7.53 0.58
CA GLY A 167 -16.10 7.03 -0.79
C GLY A 167 -15.03 5.97 -1.06
N HIS A 168 -13.83 6.11 -0.48
CA HIS A 168 -12.75 5.13 -0.66
C HIS A 168 -13.06 3.78 0.01
N VAL A 169 -13.56 3.79 1.24
CA VAL A 169 -13.87 2.54 1.96
C VAL A 169 -15.10 1.86 1.35
N THR A 170 -16.09 2.62 0.89
CA THR A 170 -17.24 2.08 0.16
C THR A 170 -16.80 1.48 -1.18
N LEU A 171 -15.96 2.17 -1.95
CA LEU A 171 -15.42 1.63 -3.21
C LEU A 171 -14.63 0.35 -2.97
N LEU A 172 -13.84 0.28 -1.89
CA LEU A 172 -13.11 -0.92 -1.50
C LEU A 172 -14.05 -2.10 -1.21
N ALA A 173 -15.14 -1.86 -0.49
CA ALA A 173 -16.14 -2.87 -0.15
C ALA A 173 -16.80 -3.53 -1.38
N HIS A 174 -16.93 -2.82 -2.50
CA HIS A 174 -17.47 -3.38 -3.74
C HIS A 174 -16.64 -4.54 -4.32
N PHE A 175 -15.36 -4.66 -3.95
CA PHE A 175 -14.49 -5.75 -4.38
C PHE A 175 -14.62 -7.03 -3.52
N ILE A 176 -15.52 -7.08 -2.53
CA ILE A 176 -15.68 -8.23 -1.61
C ILE A 176 -16.04 -9.55 -2.32
N ARG A 177 -16.64 -9.45 -3.51
CA ARG A 177 -17.05 -10.61 -4.33
C ARG A 177 -15.93 -11.18 -5.20
N GLU A 178 -14.77 -10.51 -5.28
CA GLU A 178 -13.63 -11.04 -6.00
C GLU A 178 -13.06 -12.28 -5.30
N PRO A 179 -12.41 -13.22 -6.04
CA PRO A 179 -11.71 -14.33 -5.40
C PRO A 179 -10.50 -13.85 -4.59
N SER A 180 -9.99 -14.73 -3.72
CA SER A 180 -8.69 -14.54 -3.05
C SER A 180 -7.58 -14.33 -4.10
N PRO A 181 -6.61 -13.43 -3.87
CA PRO A 181 -6.32 -12.70 -2.63
C PRO A 181 -7.18 -11.44 -2.38
N VAL A 182 -7.91 -10.95 -3.38
CA VAL A 182 -8.59 -9.64 -3.32
C VAL A 182 -9.61 -9.57 -2.19
N LYS A 183 -10.51 -10.56 -2.08
CA LYS A 183 -11.48 -10.62 -0.98
C LYS A 183 -10.83 -10.59 0.40
N SER A 184 -9.72 -11.32 0.58
CA SER A 184 -8.98 -11.35 1.86
C SER A 184 -8.50 -9.95 2.24
N THR A 185 -7.92 -9.22 1.28
CA THR A 185 -7.45 -7.84 1.47
C THR A 185 -8.60 -6.90 1.82
N VAL A 186 -9.72 -6.94 1.08
CA VAL A 186 -10.90 -6.11 1.36
C VAL A 186 -11.45 -6.39 2.76
N THR A 187 -11.64 -7.66 3.11
CA THR A 187 -12.16 -8.05 4.44
C THR A 187 -11.26 -7.53 5.55
N LYS A 188 -9.94 -7.72 5.45
CA LYS A 188 -8.99 -7.25 6.46
C LYS A 188 -8.97 -5.73 6.56
N ALA A 189 -8.96 -5.02 5.43
CA ALA A 189 -8.92 -3.57 5.39
C ALA A 189 -10.18 -2.93 5.98
N VAL A 190 -11.37 -3.42 5.61
CA VAL A 190 -12.65 -2.94 6.15
C VAL A 190 -12.78 -3.25 7.64
N ALA A 191 -12.33 -4.44 8.08
CA ALA A 191 -12.30 -4.78 9.51
C ALA A 191 -11.38 -3.84 10.30
N GLU A 192 -10.18 -3.55 9.77
CA GLU A 192 -9.23 -2.64 10.41
C GLU A 192 -9.74 -1.19 10.45
N PHE A 193 -10.40 -0.73 9.38
CA PHE A 193 -11.09 0.56 9.36
C PHE A 193 -12.14 0.62 10.48
N LYS A 194 -13.05 -0.36 10.55
CA LYS A 194 -14.09 -0.42 11.60
C LYS A 194 -13.48 -0.46 12.99
N ARG A 195 -12.41 -1.24 13.20
CA ARG A 195 -11.71 -1.36 14.48
C ARG A 195 -11.12 -0.02 14.93
N THR A 196 -10.54 0.73 14.02
CA THR A 196 -9.83 1.98 14.34
C THR A 196 -10.76 3.18 14.52
N HIS A 197 -11.96 3.14 13.94
CA HIS A 197 -13.00 4.18 14.04
C HIS A 197 -14.12 3.84 15.04
N ALA A 198 -14.03 2.70 15.74
CA ALA A 198 -15.11 2.18 16.59
C ALA A 198 -15.57 3.18 17.67
N ASP A 199 -14.61 3.79 18.38
CA ASP A 199 -14.90 4.68 19.51
C ASP A 199 -15.56 6.01 19.09
N THR A 200 -15.34 6.43 17.84
CA THR A 200 -15.84 7.70 17.28
C THR A 200 -16.94 7.49 16.23
N TRP A 201 -17.36 6.24 16.02
CA TRP A 201 -18.30 5.87 14.95
C TRP A 201 -19.65 6.57 15.06
N SER A 202 -20.14 6.84 16.27
CA SER A 202 -21.41 7.53 16.50
C SER A 202 -21.48 8.91 15.84
N ILE A 203 -20.33 9.57 15.67
CA ILE A 203 -20.19 10.89 15.04
C ILE A 203 -19.73 10.72 13.59
N GLN A 204 -18.74 9.86 13.35
CA GLN A 204 -18.11 9.73 12.02
C GLN A 204 -19.01 9.08 10.98
N LYS A 205 -20.02 8.30 11.38
CA LYS A 205 -21.01 7.70 10.47
C LYS A 205 -21.79 8.76 9.68
N ASP A 206 -21.93 9.98 10.21
CA ASP A 206 -22.68 11.06 9.56
C ASP A 206 -21.96 11.60 8.31
N ALA A 207 -20.68 11.23 8.12
CA ALA A 207 -19.93 11.51 6.89
C ALA A 207 -20.32 10.57 5.72
N PHE A 208 -21.10 9.52 5.98
CA PHE A 208 -21.55 8.55 4.99
C PHE A 208 -22.99 8.82 4.57
N THR A 209 -23.31 8.48 3.34
CA THR A 209 -24.69 8.31 2.87
C THR A 209 -25.27 6.96 3.35
N GLU A 210 -26.60 6.83 3.37
CA GLU A 210 -27.24 5.57 3.78
C GLU A 210 -26.84 4.39 2.87
N ASP A 211 -26.76 4.63 1.55
CA ASP A 211 -26.32 3.63 0.57
C ASP A 211 -24.89 3.14 0.86
N GLU A 212 -23.97 4.05 1.23
CA GLU A 212 -22.61 3.68 1.59
C GLU A 212 -22.56 2.85 2.88
N LEU A 213 -23.38 3.20 3.87
CA LEU A 213 -23.50 2.44 5.12
C LEU A 213 -24.04 1.03 4.87
N GLU A 214 -25.02 0.87 3.96
CA GLU A 214 -25.55 -0.43 3.55
C GLU A 214 -24.45 -1.33 2.96
N VAL A 215 -23.68 -0.80 2.00
CA VAL A 215 -22.54 -1.52 1.38
C VAL A 215 -21.52 -1.98 2.42
N LEU A 216 -21.21 -1.15 3.42
CA LEU A 216 -20.29 -1.51 4.49
C LEU A 216 -20.84 -2.58 5.44
N ARG A 217 -22.17 -2.64 5.65
CA ARG A 217 -22.81 -3.68 6.47
C ARG A 217 -22.73 -5.05 5.80
N ASP A 218 -23.02 -5.12 4.50
CA ASP A 218 -22.97 -6.35 3.70
C ASP A 218 -21.57 -6.97 3.63
N THR A 219 -20.54 -6.14 3.75
CA THR A 219 -19.15 -6.61 3.76
C THR A 219 -18.82 -7.38 5.06
N SER A 220 -19.47 -7.05 6.18
CA SER A 220 -19.20 -7.68 7.49
C SER A 220 -19.88 -9.04 7.68
N SER A 221 -21.01 -9.28 7.03
CA SER A 221 -21.71 -10.58 7.07
C SER A 221 -20.98 -11.69 6.32
N SER A 222 -19.97 -11.34 5.50
CA SER A 222 -19.19 -12.26 4.67
C SER A 222 -18.03 -12.96 5.43
N SER A 223 -17.86 -12.70 6.73
CA SER A 223 -16.88 -13.37 7.58
C SER A 223 -17.32 -14.81 7.89
N SER A 224 -16.57 -15.79 7.38
CA SER A 224 -16.88 -17.24 7.40
C SER A 224 -17.17 -17.88 8.78
N TYR A 225 -17.00 -17.17 9.88
CA TYR A 225 -17.23 -17.67 11.24
C TYR A 225 -18.62 -17.30 11.80
N PHE A 226 -19.41 -16.49 11.08
CA PHE A 226 -20.75 -16.05 11.47
C PHE A 226 -21.87 -16.65 10.59
N ALA A 227 -21.57 -17.69 9.80
CA ALA A 227 -22.52 -18.40 8.95
C ALA A 227 -22.74 -19.83 9.47
#